data_AF-A0A6N8BE34-F1
#
_entry.id   AF-A0A6N8BE34-F1
#
_cell.length_a   1.000
_cell.length_b   1.000
_cell.length_c   1.000
_cell.angle_alpha   90.00
_cell.angle_beta   90.00
_cell.angle_gamma   90.00
#
_symmetry.space_group_name_H-M   'P 1'
#
loop_
_entity.id
_entity.type
_entity.pdbx_description
1 polymer ?
#
loop_
_entity_poly.entity_id
_entity_poly.type
_entity_poly.pdbx_seq_one_letter_code
_entity_poly.pdbx_strand_id
1 'polypeptide(L)'
;MIQDKVLAGVLIGLFADVVKLIINYLLYLFNFTNVVFWQITAARFLDRNDLFKPVAYFIGAIADLTVTVTLGIVFVYVIYFTGKNYLWMKGVGFGLVVWVGLFGTLLGQAVQAKLPQAPSGIMVTIAAHLVFGLGLAGFTRMLYTVGKEEDQKEESEEERVFNRVVPVPAKKIIISDARKEQKERSKSKFKKPVKLKGSRVD
;
A
#
# COMPACT_ATOMS: atom_id res chain seq x y z
N MET A 1 -13.05 3.79 2.70
CA MET A 1 -12.38 4.41 1.51
C MET A 1 -11.65 5.66 2.01
N ILE A 2 -10.34 5.87 1.80
CA ILE A 2 -9.66 7.04 2.41
C ILE A 2 -10.40 8.32 1.98
N GLN A 3 -11.05 8.98 2.94
CA GLN A 3 -12.02 10.05 2.67
C GLN A 3 -11.31 11.22 1.98
N ASP A 4 -10.09 11.55 2.42
CA ASP A 4 -9.25 12.56 1.79
C ASP A 4 -8.08 11.92 1.02
N LYS A 5 -8.25 11.81 -0.31
CA LYS A 5 -7.22 11.28 -1.21
C LYS A 5 -6.03 12.22 -1.35
N VAL A 6 -6.24 13.52 -1.16
CA VAL A 6 -5.17 14.52 -1.25
C VAL A 6 -4.27 14.36 -0.04
N LEU A 7 -4.82 14.37 1.18
CA LEU A 7 -4.06 14.14 2.40
C LEU A 7 -3.35 12.78 2.40
N ALA A 8 -4.03 11.72 1.94
CA ALA A 8 -3.42 10.40 1.77
C ALA A 8 -2.20 10.47 0.85
N GLY A 9 -2.35 11.12 -0.30
CA GLY A 9 -1.28 11.31 -1.28
C GLY A 9 -0.11 12.11 -0.73
N VAL A 10 -0.37 13.15 0.05
CA VAL A 10 0.65 13.94 0.75
C VAL A 10 1.47 13.05 1.68
N LEU A 11 0.82 12.30 2.56
CA LEU A 11 1.50 11.43 3.52
C LEU A 11 2.29 10.31 2.82
N ILE A 12 1.68 9.66 1.81
CA ILE A 12 2.33 8.62 1.00
C ILE A 12 3.56 9.18 0.30
N GLY A 13 3.45 10.37 -0.32
CA GLY A 13 4.55 11.04 -0.99
C GLY A 13 5.71 11.35 -0.05
N LEU A 14 5.41 11.94 1.12
CA LEU A 14 6.41 12.25 2.15
C LEU A 14 7.15 11.00 2.63
N PHE A 15 6.42 9.94 3.00
CA PHE A 15 7.07 8.74 3.51
C PHE A 15 7.87 8.00 2.44
N ALA A 16 7.36 7.92 1.20
CA ALA A 16 8.12 7.36 0.09
C ALA A 16 9.40 8.16 -0.20
N ASP A 17 9.34 9.49 -0.06
CA ASP A 17 10.48 10.38 -0.26
C ASP A 17 11.56 10.18 0.81
N VAL A 18 11.18 10.02 2.08
CA VAL A 18 12.12 9.68 3.15
C VAL A 18 12.90 8.40 2.81
N VAL A 19 12.21 7.35 2.33
CA VAL A 19 12.89 6.10 1.93
C VAL A 19 13.83 6.34 0.74
N LYS A 20 13.41 7.11 -0.27
CA LYS A 20 14.24 7.51 -1.43
C LYS A 20 15.52 8.20 -0.98
N LEU A 21 15.40 9.19 -0.08
CA LEU A 21 16.50 9.99 0.42
C LEU A 21 17.47 9.18 1.27
N ILE A 22 16.97 8.26 2.10
CA ILE A 22 17.83 7.33 2.87
C ILE A 22 18.68 6.49 1.91
N ILE A 23 18.08 5.89 0.87
CA ILE A 23 18.84 5.09 -0.10
C ILE A 23 19.85 5.94 -0.85
N ASN A 24 19.47 7.14 -1.30
CA ASN A 24 20.41 8.05 -1.97
C ASN A 24 21.60 8.40 -1.06
N TYR A 25 21.34 8.73 0.20
CA TYR A 25 22.36 9.11 1.16
C TYR A 25 23.29 7.94 1.50
N LEU A 26 22.76 6.72 1.67
CA LEU A 26 23.58 5.53 1.86
C LEU A 26 24.50 5.27 0.65
N LEU A 27 23.98 5.43 -0.57
CA LEU A 27 24.77 5.25 -1.79
C LEU A 27 25.81 6.36 -1.99
N TYR A 28 25.54 7.57 -1.49
CA TYR A 28 26.53 8.64 -1.37
C TYR A 28 27.65 8.26 -0.39
N LEU A 29 27.31 7.75 0.80
CA LEU A 29 28.29 7.29 1.79
C LEU A 29 29.18 6.14 1.28
N PHE A 30 28.62 5.27 0.44
CA PHE A 30 29.37 4.19 -0.21
C PHE A 30 30.12 4.62 -1.48
N ASN A 31 30.19 5.92 -1.79
CA ASN A 31 30.88 6.50 -2.95
C ASN A 31 30.35 6.03 -4.32
N PHE A 32 29.10 5.56 -4.42
CA PHE A 32 28.47 5.31 -5.72
C PHE A 32 28.08 6.61 -6.44
N THR A 33 27.85 7.68 -5.69
CA THR A 33 27.62 9.04 -6.18
C THR A 33 28.40 10.05 -5.33
N ASN A 34 28.79 11.17 -5.94
CA ASN A 34 29.49 12.26 -5.27
C ASN A 34 28.55 13.38 -4.80
N VAL A 35 27.23 13.24 -5.02
CA VAL A 35 26.24 14.24 -4.62
C VAL A 35 24.99 13.59 -4.04
N VAL A 36 24.35 14.33 -3.15
CA VAL A 36 23.04 13.95 -2.60
C VAL A 36 21.90 14.53 -3.43
N PHE A 37 20.72 13.93 -3.32
CA PHE A 37 19.56 14.24 -4.15
C PHE A 37 19.15 15.71 -4.08
N TRP A 38 19.17 16.32 -2.89
CA TRP A 38 18.82 17.73 -2.73
C TRP A 38 19.73 18.68 -3.51
N GLN A 39 21.03 18.37 -3.66
CA GLN A 39 21.92 19.19 -4.48
C GLN A 39 21.54 19.09 -5.96
N ILE A 40 21.14 17.89 -6.40
CA ILE A 40 20.66 17.67 -7.76
C ILE A 40 19.40 18.51 -8.02
N THR A 41 18.45 18.50 -7.08
CA THR A 41 17.22 19.31 -7.20
C THR A 41 17.52 20.81 -7.17
N ALA A 42 18.45 21.24 -6.30
CA ALA A 42 18.88 22.63 -6.17
C ALA A 42 19.58 23.16 -7.43
N ALA A 43 20.21 22.29 -8.23
CA ALA A 43 20.84 22.61 -9.51
C ALA A 43 19.89 23.32 -10.48
N ARG A 44 18.58 23.11 -10.31
CA ARG A 44 17.57 23.77 -11.14
C ARG A 44 17.45 25.27 -10.86
N PHE A 45 17.76 25.70 -9.64
CA PHE A 45 17.53 27.06 -9.16
C PHE A 45 18.82 27.84 -8.93
N LEU A 46 19.90 27.14 -8.57
CA LEU A 46 21.17 27.74 -8.20
C LEU A 46 22.25 27.49 -9.25
N ASP A 47 23.30 28.30 -9.22
CA ASP A 47 24.48 28.10 -10.05
C ASP A 47 25.50 27.19 -9.37
N ARG A 48 26.42 26.64 -10.18
CA ARG A 48 27.37 25.60 -9.77
C ARG A 48 28.15 25.95 -8.50
N ASN A 49 28.50 27.22 -8.32
CA ASN A 49 29.29 27.71 -7.19
C ASN A 49 28.50 27.72 -5.86
N ASP A 50 27.18 27.61 -5.91
CA ASP A 50 26.31 27.64 -4.73
C ASP A 50 25.81 26.25 -4.31
N LEU A 51 25.98 25.22 -5.14
CA LEU A 51 25.39 23.88 -4.93
C LEU A 51 25.98 23.09 -3.76
N PHE A 52 27.09 23.54 -3.21
CA PHE A 52 27.73 22.94 -2.03
C PHE A 52 27.58 23.81 -0.78
N LYS A 53 26.84 24.92 -0.86
CA LYS A 53 26.53 25.77 0.28
C LYS A 53 25.29 25.26 1.01
N PRO A 54 25.15 25.50 2.33
CA PRO A 54 23.97 25.08 3.10
C PRO A 54 22.63 25.50 2.48
N VAL A 55 22.58 26.68 1.85
CA VAL A 55 21.39 27.21 1.19
C VAL A 55 20.88 26.30 0.05
N ALA A 56 21.79 25.60 -0.65
CA ALA A 56 21.40 24.68 -1.72
C ALA A 56 20.65 23.47 -1.17
N TYR A 57 21.07 22.92 -0.03
CA TYR A 57 20.38 21.81 0.60
C TYR A 57 18.97 22.19 1.05
N PHE A 58 18.80 23.41 1.58
CA PHE A 58 17.49 23.91 1.98
C PHE A 58 16.54 24.10 0.78
N ILE A 59 17.00 24.80 -0.26
CA ILE A 59 16.21 25.01 -1.49
C ILE A 59 15.90 23.67 -2.17
N GLY A 60 16.90 22.79 -2.26
CA GLY A 60 16.77 21.46 -2.80
C GLY A 60 15.76 20.60 -2.05
N ALA A 61 15.78 20.63 -0.72
CA ALA A 61 14.84 19.89 0.12
C ALA A 61 13.39 20.38 -0.08
N ILE A 62 13.15 21.69 -0.11
CA ILE A 62 11.81 22.25 -0.36
C ILE A 62 11.30 21.83 -1.74
N ALA A 63 12.13 21.99 -2.76
CA ALA A 63 11.76 21.62 -4.12
C ALA A 63 11.46 20.11 -4.23
N ASP A 64 12.29 19.27 -3.62
CA ASP A 64 12.12 17.82 -3.62
C ASP A 64 10.84 17.40 -2.91
N LEU A 65 10.60 17.89 -1.68
CA LEU A 65 9.40 17.61 -0.91
C LEU A 65 8.12 18.03 -1.63
N THR A 66 8.14 19.21 -2.28
CA THR A 66 6.99 19.72 -3.03
C THR A 66 6.65 18.78 -4.19
N VAL A 67 7.67 18.34 -4.94
CA VAL A 67 7.49 17.42 -6.06
C VAL A 67 7.03 16.05 -5.58
N THR A 68 7.64 15.49 -4.54
CA THR A 68 7.32 14.14 -4.06
C THR A 68 5.92 14.04 -3.44
N VAL A 69 5.48 15.07 -2.71
CA VAL A 69 4.09 15.21 -2.24
C VAL A 69 3.11 15.26 -3.42
N THR A 70 3.41 16.09 -4.42
CA THR A 70 2.57 16.21 -5.63
C THR A 70 2.47 14.87 -6.36
N LEU A 71 3.59 14.18 -6.52
CA LEU A 71 3.65 12.85 -7.13
C LEU A 71 2.90 11.80 -6.30
N GLY A 72 2.94 11.88 -4.97
CA GLY A 72 2.14 11.03 -4.08
C GLY A 72 0.64 11.20 -4.29
N ILE A 73 0.17 12.45 -4.39
CA ILE A 73 -1.22 12.77 -4.74
C ILE A 73 -1.59 12.18 -6.10
N VAL A 74 -0.78 12.44 -7.13
CA VAL A 74 -1.00 11.91 -8.48
C VAL A 74 -1.06 10.39 -8.45
N PHE A 75 -0.14 9.72 -7.76
CA PHE A 75 -0.11 8.27 -7.65
C PHE A 75 -1.38 7.71 -7.00
N VAL A 76 -1.85 8.31 -5.91
CA VAL A 76 -3.11 7.91 -5.27
C VAL A 76 -4.29 8.03 -6.24
N TYR A 77 -4.37 9.10 -7.03
CA TYR A 77 -5.40 9.24 -8.06
C TYR A 77 -5.25 8.20 -9.18
N VAL A 78 -4.02 7.89 -9.62
CA VAL A 78 -3.78 6.81 -10.59
C VAL A 78 -4.31 5.47 -10.06
N ILE A 79 -4.05 5.15 -8.79
CA ILE A 79 -4.56 3.92 -8.17
C ILE A 79 -6.07 3.96 -7.99
N TYR A 80 -6.64 5.12 -7.67
CA TYR A 80 -8.08 5.30 -7.59
C TYR A 80 -8.79 5.01 -8.93
N PHE A 81 -8.27 5.51 -10.05
CA PHE A 81 -8.88 5.32 -11.37
C PHE A 81 -8.57 3.97 -12.01
N THR A 82 -7.38 3.40 -11.77
CA THR A 82 -6.94 2.15 -12.43
C THR A 82 -7.10 0.91 -11.54
N GLY A 83 -7.54 1.09 -10.30
CA GLY A 83 -7.68 0.05 -9.29
C GLY A 83 -6.36 -0.41 -8.67
N LYS A 84 -6.45 -1.23 -7.62
CA LYS A 84 -5.32 -1.72 -6.82
C LYS A 84 -4.59 -2.94 -7.40
N ASN A 85 -5.10 -3.49 -8.50
CA ASN A 85 -4.48 -4.65 -9.16
C ASN A 85 -3.06 -4.30 -9.60
N TYR A 86 -2.11 -5.19 -9.30
CA TYR A 86 -0.69 -5.02 -9.60
C TYR A 86 -0.07 -3.74 -9.00
N LEU A 87 -0.50 -3.34 -7.79
CA LEU A 87 -0.05 -2.11 -7.12
C LEU A 87 1.49 -1.92 -7.11
N TRP A 88 2.24 -2.98 -6.84
CA TRP A 88 3.71 -2.93 -6.83
C TRP A 88 4.30 -2.63 -8.21
N MET A 89 3.77 -3.28 -9.26
CA MET A 89 4.20 -3.04 -10.64
C MET A 89 3.84 -1.62 -11.08
N LYS A 90 2.67 -1.11 -10.67
CA LYS A 90 2.28 0.29 -10.91
C LYS A 90 3.21 1.27 -10.18
N GLY A 91 3.60 0.96 -8.94
CA GLY A 91 4.56 1.76 -8.19
C GLY A 91 5.92 1.84 -8.89
N VAL A 92 6.50 0.68 -9.25
CA VAL A 92 7.77 0.61 -9.99
C VAL A 92 7.68 1.34 -11.33
N GLY A 93 6.63 1.08 -12.11
CA GLY A 93 6.42 1.73 -13.40
C GLY A 93 6.27 3.25 -13.25
N PHE A 94 5.51 3.71 -12.27
CA PHE A 94 5.36 5.14 -11.98
C PHE A 94 6.69 5.79 -11.59
N GLY A 95 7.48 5.15 -10.71
CA GLY A 95 8.81 5.63 -10.33
C GLY A 95 9.75 5.77 -11.53
N LEU A 96 9.77 4.78 -12.42
CA LEU A 96 10.58 4.83 -13.65
C LEU A 96 10.08 5.88 -14.64
N VAL A 97 8.76 6.06 -14.79
CA VAL A 97 8.18 7.13 -15.63
C VAL A 97 8.58 8.51 -15.09
N VAL A 98 8.56 8.72 -13.77
CA VAL A 98 9.04 9.96 -13.15
C VAL A 98 10.53 10.14 -13.39
N TRP A 99 11.34 9.09 -13.25
CA TRP A 99 12.77 9.16 -13.49
C TRP A 99 13.08 9.55 -14.94
N VAL A 100 12.49 8.88 -15.94
CA VAL A 100 12.74 9.23 -17.34
C VAL A 100 12.14 10.60 -17.68
N GLY A 101 10.88 10.82 -17.31
CA GLY A 101 10.05 11.93 -17.80
C GLY A 101 10.18 13.23 -17.04
N LEU A 102 10.58 13.22 -15.77
CA LEU A 102 10.84 14.44 -15.00
C LEU A 102 12.34 14.64 -14.83
N PHE A 103 13.04 13.61 -14.35
CA PHE A 103 14.46 13.73 -14.08
C PHE A 103 15.30 13.72 -15.38
N GLY A 104 15.06 12.77 -16.27
CA GLY A 104 15.81 12.61 -17.53
C GLY A 104 15.58 13.74 -18.53
N THR A 105 14.32 14.05 -18.83
CA THR A 105 13.97 15.02 -19.89
C THR A 105 13.87 16.46 -19.39
N LEU A 106 13.20 16.72 -18.27
CA LEU A 106 12.97 18.10 -17.82
C LEU A 106 14.15 18.68 -17.04
N LEU A 107 14.84 17.85 -16.27
CA LEU A 107 15.96 18.30 -15.42
C LEU A 107 17.34 17.94 -16.02
N GLY A 108 17.44 16.90 -16.83
CA GLY A 108 18.71 16.29 -17.23
C GLY A 108 19.74 17.26 -17.81
N GLN A 109 19.34 18.12 -18.75
CA GLN A 109 20.28 19.06 -19.39
C GLN A 109 20.76 20.15 -18.44
N ALA A 110 19.85 20.75 -17.66
CA ALA A 110 20.19 21.81 -16.71
C ALA A 110 21.05 21.29 -15.57
N VAL A 111 20.73 20.10 -15.07
CA VAL A 111 21.51 19.41 -14.03
C VAL A 111 22.89 19.04 -14.58
N GLN A 112 22.98 18.40 -15.76
CA GLN A 112 24.26 17.93 -16.29
C GLN A 112 25.26 19.07 -16.56
N ALA A 113 24.77 20.25 -16.96
CA ALA A 113 25.62 21.43 -17.16
C ALA A 113 26.21 21.98 -15.85
N LYS A 114 25.46 21.90 -14.74
CA LYS A 114 25.84 22.49 -13.44
C LYS A 114 26.46 21.47 -12.48
N LEU A 115 26.04 20.22 -12.57
CA LEU A 115 26.36 19.10 -11.70
C LEU A 115 26.57 17.81 -12.52
N PRO A 116 27.69 17.71 -13.28
CA PRO A 116 27.96 16.55 -14.12
C PRO A 116 27.97 15.26 -13.28
N GLN A 117 27.15 14.29 -13.65
CA GLN A 117 27.08 13.00 -12.98
C GLN A 117 27.92 11.96 -13.72
N ALA A 118 28.64 11.12 -12.98
CA ALA A 118 29.20 9.88 -13.51
C ALA A 118 28.07 8.88 -13.80
N PRO A 119 28.28 7.87 -14.68
CA PRO A 119 27.28 6.84 -14.94
C PRO A 119 26.77 6.15 -13.67
N SER A 120 27.65 5.92 -12.68
CA SER A 120 27.26 5.37 -11.39
C SER A 120 26.27 6.26 -10.64
N GLY A 121 26.45 7.59 -10.66
CA GLY A 121 25.51 8.55 -10.09
C GLY A 121 24.15 8.52 -10.77
N ILE A 122 24.12 8.37 -12.10
CA ILE A 122 22.87 8.18 -12.84
C ILE A 122 22.18 6.88 -12.39
N MET A 123 22.91 5.77 -12.23
CA MET A 123 22.36 4.51 -11.72
C MET A 123 21.79 4.66 -10.30
N VAL A 124 22.43 5.45 -9.44
CA VAL A 124 21.90 5.78 -8.10
C VAL A 124 20.55 6.50 -8.21
N THR A 125 20.38 7.42 -9.16
CA THR A 125 19.09 8.11 -9.35
C THR A 125 18.00 7.16 -9.84
N ILE A 126 18.32 6.18 -10.70
CA ILE A 126 17.37 5.12 -11.11
C ILE A 126 16.95 4.31 -9.90
N ALA A 127 17.91 3.83 -9.11
CA ALA A 127 17.64 3.04 -7.91
C ALA A 127 16.78 3.81 -6.90
N ALA A 128 17.07 5.09 -6.68
CA ALA A 128 16.28 5.95 -5.81
C ALA A 128 14.82 6.05 -6.28
N HIS A 129 14.56 6.22 -7.58
CA HIS A 129 13.19 6.31 -8.10
C HIS A 129 12.45 4.98 -8.12
N LEU A 130 13.15 3.86 -8.30
CA LEU A 130 12.58 2.52 -8.11
C LEU A 130 12.11 2.33 -6.67
N VAL A 131 12.97 2.68 -5.71
CA VAL A 131 12.63 2.61 -4.28
C VAL A 131 11.51 3.57 -3.92
N PHE A 132 11.51 4.79 -4.48
CA PHE A 132 10.41 5.74 -4.32
C PHE A 132 9.09 5.14 -4.81
N GLY A 133 9.07 4.57 -6.01
CA GLY A 133 7.89 3.92 -6.57
C GLY A 133 7.39 2.73 -5.73
N LEU A 134 8.32 1.93 -5.20
CA LEU A 134 7.99 0.86 -4.25
C LEU A 134 7.45 1.43 -2.92
N GLY A 135 8.03 2.51 -2.42
CA GLY A 135 7.56 3.23 -1.24
C GLY A 135 6.13 3.73 -1.42
N LEU A 136 5.84 4.39 -2.55
CA LEU A 136 4.48 4.82 -2.90
C LEU A 136 3.50 3.65 -2.85
N ALA A 137 3.82 2.52 -3.49
CA ALA A 137 2.99 1.32 -3.46
C ALA A 137 2.81 0.75 -2.05
N GLY A 138 3.89 0.67 -1.28
CA GLY A 138 3.90 0.12 0.08
C GLY A 138 3.05 0.94 1.05
N PHE A 139 3.26 2.25 1.11
CA PHE A 139 2.49 3.15 1.98
C PHE A 139 1.03 3.27 1.54
N THR A 140 0.77 3.24 0.22
CA THR A 140 -0.59 3.14 -0.30
C THR A 140 -1.28 1.88 0.22
N ARG A 141 -0.63 0.71 0.13
CA ARG A 141 -1.17 -0.55 0.64
C ARG A 141 -1.45 -0.47 2.15
N MET A 142 -0.52 0.07 2.92
CA MET A 142 -0.64 0.21 4.37
C MET A 142 -1.87 1.03 4.76
N LEU A 143 -2.04 2.22 4.17
CA LEU A 143 -3.18 3.09 4.47
C LEU A 143 -4.53 2.47 4.07
N TYR A 144 -4.58 1.72 2.97
CA TYR A 144 -5.80 1.00 2.59
C TYR A 144 -6.15 -0.14 3.56
N THR A 145 -5.16 -0.81 4.15
CA THR A 145 -5.40 -1.84 5.15
C THR A 145 -5.96 -1.23 6.44
N VAL A 146 -5.34 -0.14 6.92
CA VAL A 146 -5.79 0.57 8.14
C VAL A 146 -7.23 1.05 7.99
N GLY A 147 -7.56 1.72 6.88
CA GLY A 147 -8.93 2.20 6.68
C GLY A 147 -9.98 1.08 6.60
N LYS A 148 -9.61 -0.13 6.17
CA LYS A 148 -10.55 -1.27 6.16
C LYS A 148 -10.83 -1.80 7.57
N GLU A 149 -9.84 -1.77 8.46
CA GLU A 149 -10.01 -2.18 9.85
C GLU A 149 -10.86 -1.19 10.65
N GLU A 150 -10.76 0.11 10.34
CA GLU A 150 -11.62 1.16 10.92
C GLU A 150 -13.06 1.00 10.46
N ASP A 151 -13.30 0.90 9.14
CA ASP A 151 -14.64 0.70 8.57
C ASP A 151 -15.35 -0.53 9.20
N GLN A 152 -14.63 -1.64 9.44
CA GLN A 152 -15.19 -2.84 10.07
C GLN A 152 -15.47 -2.68 11.57
N LYS A 153 -14.65 -1.89 12.30
CA LYS A 153 -14.86 -1.64 13.72
C LYS A 153 -16.12 -0.79 13.93
N GLU A 154 -16.29 0.27 13.15
CA GLU A 154 -17.48 1.13 13.20
C GLU A 154 -18.76 0.35 12.92
N GLU A 155 -18.77 -0.47 11.87
CA GLU A 155 -19.92 -1.32 11.53
C GLU A 155 -20.26 -2.30 12.67
N SER A 156 -19.24 -2.87 13.32
CA SER A 156 -19.43 -3.77 14.47
C SER A 156 -19.95 -3.05 15.74
N GLU A 157 -19.57 -1.79 15.95
CA GLU A 157 -20.07 -0.99 17.06
C GLU A 157 -21.51 -0.53 16.81
N GLU A 158 -21.85 -0.08 15.60
CA GLU A 158 -23.22 0.25 15.22
C GLU A 158 -24.14 -0.97 15.38
N GLU A 159 -23.74 -2.16 14.92
CA GLU A 159 -24.52 -3.38 15.09
C GLU A 159 -24.72 -3.74 16.58
N ARG A 160 -23.69 -3.54 17.42
CA ARG A 160 -23.81 -3.74 18.88
C ARG A 160 -24.75 -2.74 19.54
N VAL A 161 -24.70 -1.47 19.15
CA VAL A 161 -25.59 -0.42 19.66
C VAL A 161 -27.03 -0.71 19.24
N PHE A 162 -27.23 -1.03 17.95
CA PHE A 162 -28.54 -1.39 17.41
C PHE A 162 -29.14 -2.59 18.15
N ASN A 163 -28.36 -3.66 18.36
CA ASN A 163 -28.81 -4.86 19.08
C ASN A 163 -29.09 -4.62 20.58
N ARG A 164 -28.57 -3.55 21.19
CA ARG A 164 -28.95 -3.15 22.56
C ARG A 164 -30.27 -2.39 22.61
N VAL A 165 -30.57 -1.61 21.59
CA VAL A 165 -31.76 -0.72 21.57
C VAL A 165 -32.99 -1.47 21.06
N VAL A 166 -32.81 -2.41 20.11
CA VAL A 166 -33.93 -3.17 19.55
C VAL A 166 -34.17 -4.42 20.40
N PRO A 167 -35.36 -4.59 21.01
CA PRO A 167 -35.69 -5.80 21.75
C PRO A 167 -35.64 -7.00 20.82
N VAL A 168 -34.87 -8.01 21.19
CA VAL A 168 -34.74 -9.24 20.41
C VAL A 168 -36.13 -9.88 20.28
N PRO A 169 -36.64 -10.11 19.06
CA PRO A 169 -37.95 -10.71 18.87
C PRO A 169 -37.97 -12.08 19.55
N ALA A 170 -39.00 -12.31 20.36
CA ALA A 170 -39.14 -13.53 21.15
C ALA A 170 -38.97 -14.77 20.27
N LYS A 171 -37.91 -15.54 20.53
CA LYS A 171 -37.59 -16.76 19.79
C LYS A 171 -38.77 -17.73 19.94
N LYS A 172 -39.49 -17.98 18.85
CA LYS A 172 -40.62 -18.93 18.84
C LYS A 172 -40.06 -20.30 19.23
N ILE A 173 -40.42 -20.79 20.41
CA ILE A 173 -40.09 -22.15 20.83
C ILE A 173 -40.86 -23.09 19.91
N ILE A 174 -40.19 -23.63 18.90
CA ILE A 174 -40.76 -24.65 18.04
C ILE A 174 -40.74 -25.96 18.84
N ILE A 175 -41.88 -26.30 19.46
CA ILE A 175 -42.12 -27.57 20.14
C ILE A 175 -42.31 -28.68 19.08
N SER A 176 -41.32 -28.91 18.21
CA SER A 176 -41.35 -30.00 17.23
C SER A 176 -40.57 -31.23 17.68
N ASP A 177 -39.58 -31.06 18.55
CA ASP A 177 -38.59 -32.12 18.79
C ASP A 177 -39.05 -33.14 19.84
N ALA A 178 -39.87 -32.72 20.81
CA ALA A 178 -40.47 -33.62 21.79
C ALA A 178 -41.40 -34.67 21.15
N ARG A 179 -41.98 -34.38 19.97
CA ARG A 179 -42.90 -35.30 19.28
C ARG A 179 -42.18 -36.33 18.40
N LYS A 180 -40.93 -36.07 17.98
CA LYS A 180 -40.13 -37.02 17.19
C LYS A 180 -39.56 -38.14 18.05
N GLU A 181 -39.05 -37.84 19.24
CA GLU A 181 -38.49 -38.86 20.15
C GLU A 181 -39.52 -39.92 20.59
N GLN A 182 -40.77 -39.50 20.84
CA GLN A 182 -41.83 -40.43 21.20
C GLN A 182 -42.20 -41.39 20.04
N LYS A 183 -42.09 -40.92 18.79
CA LYS A 183 -42.45 -41.72 17.61
C LYS A 183 -41.37 -42.74 17.24
N GLU A 184 -40.10 -42.46 17.55
CA GLU A 184 -38.99 -43.40 17.31
C GLU A 184 -38.93 -44.52 18.35
N ARG A 185 -39.22 -44.24 19.64
CA ARG A 185 -39.31 -45.28 20.68
C ARG A 185 -40.40 -46.33 20.43
N SER A 186 -41.48 -45.97 19.73
CA SER A 186 -42.55 -46.92 19.37
C SER A 186 -42.12 -47.92 18.29
N LYS A 187 -41.25 -47.52 17.35
CA LYS A 187 -40.89 -48.35 16.18
C LYS A 187 -39.81 -49.41 16.46
N SER A 188 -39.07 -49.31 17.57
CA SER A 188 -37.96 -50.23 17.84
C SER A 188 -38.36 -51.59 18.43
N LYS A 189 -39.64 -51.79 18.80
CA LYS A 189 -40.12 -53.03 19.46
C LYS A 189 -40.46 -54.20 18.54
N PHE A 190 -40.40 -54.04 17.20
CA PHE A 190 -40.68 -55.11 16.25
C PHE A 190 -39.47 -55.37 15.34
N LYS A 191 -38.43 -56.06 15.86
CA LYS A 191 -37.44 -56.72 15.01
C LYS A 191 -37.72 -58.22 14.97
N LYS A 192 -38.14 -58.71 13.79
CA LYS A 192 -38.32 -60.14 13.50
C LYS A 192 -36.96 -60.87 13.52
N PRO A 193 -36.91 -62.13 13.94
CA PRO A 193 -35.69 -62.92 13.95
C PRO A 193 -35.19 -63.20 12.53
N VAL A 194 -33.91 -62.93 12.29
CA VAL A 194 -33.20 -63.14 11.02
C VAL A 194 -32.81 -64.61 10.90
N LYS A 195 -33.20 -65.25 9.79
CA LYS A 195 -32.77 -66.61 9.43
C LYS A 195 -31.31 -66.61 9.00
N LEU A 196 -30.50 -67.44 9.65
CA LEU A 196 -29.13 -67.76 9.25
C LEU A 196 -29.14 -68.68 8.02
N LYS A 197 -28.44 -68.25 6.96
CA LYS A 197 -28.06 -69.04 5.77
C LYS A 197 -26.59 -68.66 5.57
N GLY A 198 -25.61 -69.54 5.73
CA GLY A 198 -25.42 -70.84 5.09
C GLY A 198 -24.18 -70.69 4.21
N SER A 199 -23.02 -71.05 4.78
CA SER A 199 -21.67 -70.94 4.23
C SER A 199 -21.34 -72.03 3.20
N ARG A 200 -20.67 -71.65 2.10
CA ARG A 200 -19.84 -72.44 1.15
C ARG A 200 -19.03 -71.39 0.35
N VAL A 201 -17.69 -71.34 0.26
CA VAL A 201 -16.64 -72.36 -0.01
C VAL A 201 -17.01 -73.10 -1.30
N ASP A 202 -16.47 -72.80 -2.47
CA ASP A 202 -15.12 -72.35 -2.90
C ASP A 202 -15.15 -71.25 -3.98
#